data_AF-A0A937PT36-F1
#
_entry.id   AF-A0A937PT36-F1
#
_cell.length_a   1.000
_cell.length_b   1.000
_cell.length_c   1.000
_cell.angle_alpha   90.00
_cell.angle_beta   90.00
_cell.angle_gamma   90.00
#
_symmetry.space_group_name_H-M   'P 1'
#
loop_
_entity.id
_entity.type
_entity.pdbx_description
1 polymer ?
#
loop_
_entity_poly.entity_id
_entity_poly.type
_entity_poly.pdbx_seq_one_letter_code
_entity_poly.pdbx_strand_id
1 'polypeptide(L)'
;MSITLGWCADGITPIADKVQNRPTDNAPWWTAKLGRDEVIHVPHIDDLPPEAQAARAALESRGIKSVLAVPMFHGKEILGFLWPDTVRREKTWTQYVISLLRVVADISANALHRKRTEAALRQSEEQFRQIAENVCYGMWIQDARTTRMLYVNRAAARIMGQDAEALTSGPAVWRRAIHPEDIASCCL
;
A
#
# COMPACT_ATOMS: atom_id res chain seq x y z
N MET A 1 -3.00 2.61 -15.10
CA MET A 1 -1.54 2.46 -15.24
C MET A 1 -0.89 3.83 -15.13
N SER A 2 -0.01 3.99 -14.15
CA SER A 2 0.70 5.23 -13.86
C SER A 2 2.18 4.91 -13.62
N ILE A 3 3.08 5.81 -13.99
CA ILE A 3 4.49 5.75 -13.56
C ILE A 3 4.60 6.56 -12.27
N THR A 4 4.75 5.89 -11.14
CA THR A 4 4.77 6.54 -9.82
C THR A 4 6.15 7.07 -9.43
N LEU A 5 7.21 6.45 -9.92
CA LEU A 5 8.59 6.85 -9.72
C LEU A 5 9.36 6.60 -11.01
N GLY A 6 10.20 7.55 -11.40
CA GLY A 6 11.05 7.43 -12.59
C GLY A 6 12.39 8.11 -12.35
N TRP A 7 13.45 7.50 -12.88
CA TRP A 7 14.77 8.10 -12.99
C TRP A 7 15.20 8.07 -14.45
N CYS A 8 15.80 9.16 -14.92
CA CYS A 8 16.28 9.30 -16.28
C CYS A 8 17.73 9.78 -16.28
N ALA A 9 18.50 9.33 -17.27
CA ALA A 9 19.86 9.81 -17.47
C ALA A 9 19.87 11.28 -17.94
N ASP A 10 21.00 11.97 -17.72
CA ASP A 10 21.17 13.37 -18.11
C ASP A 10 20.85 13.60 -19.60
N GLY A 11 20.05 14.64 -19.86
CA GLY A 11 19.60 15.00 -21.20
C GLY A 11 18.43 14.14 -21.73
N ILE A 12 17.81 13.29 -20.91
CA ILE A 12 16.56 12.60 -21.25
C ILE A 12 15.39 13.24 -20.50
N THR A 13 14.34 13.61 -21.22
CA THR A 13 13.13 14.18 -20.62
C THR A 13 12.37 13.12 -19.81
N PRO A 14 12.13 13.34 -18.51
CA PRO A 14 11.33 12.43 -17.70
C PRO A 14 9.91 12.28 -18.24
N ILE A 15 9.38 11.05 -18.20
CA ILE A 15 8.02 10.73 -18.66
C ILE A 15 7.04 10.42 -17.52
N ALA A 16 7.53 10.37 -16.27
CA ALA A 16 6.70 9.98 -15.12
C ALA A 16 5.44 10.85 -15.04
N ASP A 17 5.58 12.17 -15.10
CA ASP A 17 4.44 13.10 -15.01
C ASP A 17 3.48 13.02 -16.22
N LYS A 18 3.98 12.55 -17.38
CA LYS A 18 3.20 12.42 -18.61
C LYS A 18 2.43 11.11 -18.72
N VAL A 19 2.69 10.16 -17.83
CA VAL A 19 2.07 8.84 -17.80
C VAL A 19 1.39 8.62 -16.46
N GLN A 20 0.27 9.30 -16.29
CA GLN A 20 -0.59 9.19 -15.12
C GLN A 20 -1.98 8.72 -15.52
N ASN A 21 -2.59 7.88 -14.68
CA ASN A 21 -3.98 7.44 -14.74
C ASN A 21 -4.42 6.90 -16.11
N ARG A 22 -3.51 6.25 -16.85
CA ARG A 22 -3.85 5.67 -18.15
C ARG A 22 -4.71 4.42 -17.96
N PRO A 23 -5.84 4.27 -18.66
CA PRO A 23 -6.60 3.03 -18.66
C PRO A 23 -5.72 1.82 -19.00
N THR A 24 -5.92 0.71 -18.30
CA THR A 24 -5.19 -0.55 -18.56
C THR A 24 -5.48 -1.11 -19.95
N ASP A 25 -6.67 -0.81 -20.48
CA ASP A 25 -7.14 -1.29 -21.78
C ASP A 25 -6.43 -0.61 -22.95
N ASN A 26 -5.68 0.46 -22.71
CA ASN A 26 -4.84 1.10 -23.73
C ASN A 26 -3.58 0.29 -24.07
N ALA A 27 -3.26 -0.75 -23.27
CA ALA A 27 -2.12 -1.61 -23.49
C ALA A 27 -2.44 -3.06 -23.06
N PRO A 28 -3.43 -3.72 -23.70
CA PRO A 28 -3.99 -4.99 -23.22
C PRO A 28 -2.98 -6.14 -23.27
N TRP A 29 -2.08 -6.14 -24.25
CA TRP A 29 -1.00 -7.11 -24.33
C TRP A 29 -0.03 -7.01 -23.14
N TRP A 30 0.32 -5.78 -22.75
CA TRP A 30 1.21 -5.53 -21.62
C TRP A 30 0.57 -5.95 -20.31
N THR A 31 -0.68 -5.53 -20.08
CA THR A 31 -1.40 -5.86 -18.84
C THR A 31 -1.67 -7.36 -18.71
N ALA A 32 -1.98 -8.05 -19.82
CA ALA A 32 -2.16 -9.49 -19.82
C ALA A 32 -0.86 -10.25 -19.48
N LYS A 33 0.28 -9.87 -20.08
CA LYS A 33 1.58 -10.50 -19.78
C LYS A 33 2.02 -10.24 -18.34
N LEU A 34 2.03 -8.98 -17.92
CA LEU A 34 2.43 -8.61 -16.56
C LEU A 34 1.52 -9.27 -15.51
N GLY A 35 0.22 -9.38 -15.79
CA GLY A 35 -0.75 -10.06 -14.92
C GLY A 35 -0.53 -11.58 -14.79
N ARG A 36 0.21 -12.21 -15.72
CA ARG A 36 0.61 -13.62 -15.68
C ARG A 36 2.03 -13.84 -15.15
N ASP A 37 2.63 -12.84 -14.51
CA ASP A 37 4.03 -12.88 -14.05
C ASP A 37 5.05 -13.11 -15.18
N GLU A 38 4.69 -12.69 -16.40
CA GLU A 38 5.59 -12.72 -17.54
C GLU A 38 6.41 -11.43 -17.61
N VAL A 39 7.74 -11.57 -17.67
CA VAL A 39 8.63 -10.46 -18.01
C VAL A 39 8.44 -10.11 -19.47
N ILE A 40 8.31 -8.82 -19.76
CA ILE A 40 8.27 -8.32 -21.13
C ILE A 40 9.64 -7.80 -21.47
N HIS A 41 10.31 -8.46 -22.42
CA HIS A 41 11.63 -8.06 -22.89
C HIS A 41 11.57 -7.81 -24.39
N VAL A 42 11.75 -6.54 -24.78
CA VAL A 42 11.72 -6.08 -26.17
C VAL A 42 13.04 -5.36 -26.47
N PRO A 43 14.04 -6.09 -27.01
CA PRO A 43 15.33 -5.50 -27.37
C PRO A 43 15.23 -4.48 -28.50
N HIS A 44 14.26 -4.64 -29.41
CA HIS A 44 14.03 -3.75 -30.54
C HIS A 44 12.52 -3.53 -30.68
N ILE A 45 12.05 -2.27 -30.73
CA ILE A 45 10.61 -1.96 -30.79
C ILE A 45 9.93 -2.52 -32.04
N ASP A 46 10.64 -2.63 -33.17
CA ASP A 46 10.09 -3.29 -34.37
C ASP A 46 9.81 -4.79 -34.18
N ASP A 47 10.37 -5.45 -33.15
CA ASP A 47 10.08 -6.85 -32.83
C ASP A 47 8.79 -7.02 -32.01
N LEU A 48 8.06 -5.94 -31.74
CA LEU A 48 6.78 -6.01 -31.06
C LEU A 48 5.80 -6.88 -31.86
N PRO A 49 5.12 -7.83 -31.20
CA PRO A 49 4.14 -8.66 -31.89
C PRO A 49 2.90 -7.82 -32.29
N PRO A 50 2.12 -8.25 -33.30
CA PRO A 50 0.95 -7.51 -33.78
C PRO A 50 -0.04 -7.11 -32.67
N GLU A 51 -0.21 -7.95 -31.66
CA GLU A 51 -1.10 -7.70 -30.51
C GLU A 51 -0.60 -6.57 -29.59
N ALA A 52 0.69 -6.25 -29.62
CA ALA A 52 1.31 -5.16 -28.87
C ALA A 52 1.36 -3.83 -29.65
N GLN A 53 0.96 -3.84 -30.93
CA GLN A 53 1.09 -2.70 -31.84
C GLN A 53 0.33 -1.45 -31.36
N ALA A 54 -0.77 -1.62 -30.62
CA ALA A 54 -1.52 -0.51 -30.03
C ALA A 54 -0.65 0.38 -29.11
N ALA A 55 0.36 -0.20 -28.44
CA ALA A 55 1.30 0.52 -27.59
C ALA A 55 2.51 1.07 -28.37
N ARG A 56 2.79 0.58 -29.59
CA ARG A 56 4.00 0.93 -30.35
C ARG A 56 4.12 2.42 -30.64
N ALA A 57 3.07 3.04 -31.18
CA ALA A 57 3.08 4.48 -31.47
C ALA A 57 3.39 5.32 -30.22
N ALA A 58 2.94 4.86 -29.04
CA ALA A 58 3.23 5.52 -27.78
C ALA A 58 4.69 5.36 -27.35
N LEU A 59 5.35 4.24 -27.69
CA LEU A 59 6.78 4.02 -27.42
C LEU A 59 7.65 4.82 -28.41
N GLU A 60 7.30 4.79 -29.70
CA GLU A 60 8.02 5.50 -30.76
C GLU A 60 7.96 7.02 -30.61
N SER A 61 6.78 7.59 -30.27
CA SER A 61 6.65 9.02 -30.00
C SER A 61 7.50 9.52 -28.83
N ARG A 62 8.00 8.60 -27.99
CA ARG A 62 8.92 8.88 -26.88
C ARG A 62 10.38 8.58 -27.22
N GLY A 63 10.65 8.11 -28.44
CA GLY A 63 11.97 7.69 -28.89
C GLY A 63 12.48 6.42 -28.20
N ILE A 64 11.60 5.63 -27.58
CA ILE A 64 12.00 4.37 -26.94
C ILE A 64 12.42 3.39 -28.04
N LYS A 65 13.61 2.82 -27.87
CA LYS A 65 14.23 1.83 -28.78
C LYS A 65 14.19 0.42 -28.22
N SER A 66 14.25 0.29 -26.90
CA SER A 66 14.14 -0.99 -26.20
C SER A 66 13.47 -0.81 -24.86
N VAL A 67 12.81 -1.85 -24.39
CA VAL A 67 12.09 -1.84 -23.12
C VAL A 67 12.14 -3.20 -22.45
N LEU A 68 12.27 -3.16 -21.13
CA LEU A 68 12.06 -4.28 -20.23
C LEU A 68 10.94 -3.88 -19.25
N ALA A 69 10.01 -4.78 -18.99
CA ALA A 69 9.06 -4.62 -17.89
C ALA A 69 9.05 -5.88 -17.03
N VAL A 70 9.35 -5.69 -15.75
CA VAL A 70 9.36 -6.76 -14.75
C VAL A 70 8.21 -6.53 -13.80
N PRO A 71 7.22 -7.43 -13.71
CA PRO A 71 6.08 -7.23 -12.82
C PRO A 71 6.52 -7.31 -11.34
N MET A 72 5.81 -6.60 -10.48
CA MET A 72 5.99 -6.61 -9.03
C MET A 72 4.75 -7.24 -8.39
N PHE A 73 4.92 -8.38 -7.74
CA PHE A 73 3.85 -9.13 -7.09
C PHE A 73 4.01 -9.18 -5.58
N HIS A 74 2.87 -9.23 -4.88
CA HIS A 74 2.80 -9.69 -3.51
C HIS A 74 1.71 -10.76 -3.40
N GLY A 75 2.12 -12.02 -3.19
CA GLY A 75 1.21 -13.16 -3.31
C GLY A 75 0.65 -13.29 -4.73
N LYS A 76 -0.69 -13.19 -4.87
CA LYS A 76 -1.38 -13.22 -6.18
C LYS A 76 -1.70 -11.82 -6.73
N GLU A 77 -1.43 -10.77 -5.97
CA GLU A 77 -1.77 -9.40 -6.34
C GLU A 77 -0.59 -8.73 -7.05
N ILE A 78 -0.86 -8.15 -8.23
CA ILE A 78 0.12 -7.29 -8.91
C ILE A 78 0.09 -5.89 -8.29
N LEU A 79 1.22 -5.46 -7.74
CA LEU A 79 1.37 -4.13 -7.14
C LEU A 79 1.84 -3.07 -8.14
N GLY A 80 2.50 -3.50 -9.23
CA GLY A 80 3.04 -2.64 -10.27
C GLY A 80 4.06 -3.36 -11.13
N PHE A 81 5.00 -2.60 -11.69
CA PHE A 81 6.10 -3.14 -12.50
C PHE A 81 7.32 -2.20 -12.44
N LEU A 82 8.50 -2.76 -12.65
CA LEU A 82 9.73 -2.02 -12.96
C LEU A 82 9.87 -1.89 -14.47
N TRP A 83 10.16 -0.69 -14.96
CA TRP A 83 10.21 -0.37 -16.39
C TRP A 83 11.55 0.28 -16.77
N PRO A 84 12.60 -0.50 -17.07
CA PRO A 84 13.78 0.04 -17.74
C PRO A 84 13.56 0.19 -19.25
N ASP A 85 13.85 1.36 -19.80
CA ASP A 85 13.87 1.59 -21.24
C ASP A 85 15.15 2.29 -21.70
N THR A 86 15.40 2.26 -23.00
CA THR A 86 16.51 2.97 -23.65
C THR A 86 16.02 3.76 -24.84
N VAL A 87 16.46 5.01 -24.97
CA VAL A 87 16.09 5.90 -26.08
C VAL A 87 17.24 6.22 -27.05
N ARG A 88 18.49 6.07 -26.60
CA ARG A 88 19.68 6.39 -27.43
C ARG A 88 20.11 5.22 -28.31
N ARG A 89 20.09 4.01 -27.75
CA ARG A 89 20.51 2.77 -28.40
C ARG A 89 19.54 1.65 -28.10
N GLU A 90 19.54 0.65 -28.97
CA GLU A 90 18.94 -0.63 -28.66
C GLU A 90 19.74 -1.36 -27.58
N LYS A 91 19.06 -2.21 -26.82
CA LYS A 91 19.66 -2.96 -25.73
C LYS A 91 18.96 -4.30 -25.55
N THR A 92 19.75 -5.36 -25.58
CA THR A 92 19.36 -6.68 -25.11
C THR A 92 19.82 -6.84 -23.66
N TRP A 93 18.87 -7.02 -22.73
CA TRP A 93 19.19 -7.38 -21.35
C TRP A 93 19.50 -8.87 -21.27
N THR A 94 20.59 -9.22 -20.60
CA THR A 94 20.96 -10.62 -20.37
C THR A 94 20.02 -11.25 -19.34
N GLN A 95 19.93 -12.59 -19.34
CA GLN A 95 19.17 -13.32 -18.33
C GLN A 95 19.62 -12.97 -16.91
N TYR A 96 20.92 -12.79 -16.69
CA TYR A 96 21.45 -12.32 -15.41
C TYR A 96 20.84 -10.99 -14.95
N VAL A 97 20.76 -10.00 -15.83
CA VAL A 97 20.17 -8.68 -15.48
C VAL A 97 18.66 -8.80 -15.25
N ILE A 98 17.96 -9.64 -16.02
CA ILE A 98 16.53 -9.91 -15.83
C ILE A 98 16.29 -10.57 -14.46
N SER A 99 17.09 -11.58 -14.10
CA SER A 99 17.03 -12.23 -12.78
C SER A 99 17.30 -11.26 -11.64
N LEU A 100 18.30 -10.39 -11.78
CA LEU A 100 18.59 -9.37 -10.78
C LEU A 100 17.41 -8.40 -10.61
N LEU A 101 16.81 -7.94 -11.71
CA LEU A 101 15.65 -7.05 -11.66
C LEU A 101 14.42 -7.73 -11.07
N ARG A 102 14.25 -9.05 -11.23
CA ARG A 102 13.21 -9.82 -10.53
C ARG A 102 13.40 -9.77 -9.01
N VAL A 103 14.63 -9.98 -8.52
CA VAL A 103 14.91 -9.85 -7.08
C VAL A 103 14.61 -8.43 -6.58
N VAL A 104 14.99 -7.41 -7.35
CA VAL A 104 14.68 -6.01 -7.00
C VAL A 104 13.16 -5.75 -7.01
N ALA A 105 12.42 -6.34 -7.96
CA ALA A 105 10.97 -6.26 -8.04
C ALA A 105 10.31 -6.87 -6.80
N ASP A 106 10.75 -8.05 -6.35
CA ASP A 106 10.23 -8.72 -5.16
C ASP A 106 10.48 -7.93 -3.88
N ILE A 107 11.71 -7.42 -3.71
CA ILE A 107 12.07 -6.57 -2.55
C ILE A 107 11.21 -5.30 -2.55
N SER A 108 11.07 -4.66 -3.71
CA SER A 108 10.27 -3.44 -3.88
C SER A 108 8.80 -3.69 -3.59
N ALA A 109 8.26 -4.81 -4.06
CA ALA A 109 6.87 -5.21 -3.84
C ALA A 109 6.59 -5.42 -2.34
N ASN A 110 7.47 -6.15 -1.64
CA ASN A 110 7.33 -6.38 -0.20
C ASN A 110 7.43 -5.08 0.61
N ALA A 111 8.38 -4.20 0.27
CA ALA A 111 8.50 -2.90 0.93
C ALA A 111 7.26 -2.01 0.69
N LEU A 112 6.75 -1.98 -0.54
CA LEU A 112 5.57 -1.21 -0.90
C LEU A 112 4.32 -1.74 -0.20
N HIS A 113 4.13 -3.06 -0.18
CA HIS A 113 3.03 -3.70 0.53
C HIS A 113 3.07 -3.35 2.01
N ARG A 114 4.21 -3.55 2.67
CA ARG A 114 4.40 -3.21 4.09
C ARG A 114 4.05 -1.75 4.38
N LYS A 115 4.54 -0.81 3.56
CA LYS A 115 4.25 0.62 3.72
C LYS A 115 2.75 0.93 3.58
N ARG A 116 2.06 0.29 2.63
CA ARG A 116 0.60 0.46 2.46
C ARG A 116 -0.18 -0.08 3.66
N THR A 117 0.20 -1.26 4.16
CA THR A 117 -0.43 -1.89 5.33
C THR A 117 -0.24 -1.06 6.59
N GLU A 118 0.98 -0.57 6.85
CA GLU A 118 1.27 0.32 7.99
C GLU A 118 0.50 1.65 7.88
N ALA A 119 0.40 2.23 6.69
CA ALA A 119 -0.37 3.46 6.47
C ALA A 119 -1.87 3.25 6.68
N ALA A 120 -2.43 2.15 6.20
CA ALA A 120 -3.83 1.79 6.39
C ALA A 120 -4.16 1.56 7.87
N LEU A 121 -3.29 0.86 8.60
CA LEU A 121 -3.43 0.69 10.05
C LEU A 121 -3.43 2.04 10.77
N ARG A 122 -2.43 2.89 10.50
CA ARG A 122 -2.33 4.22 11.10
C ARG A 122 -3.56 5.08 10.80
N GLN A 123 -4.08 5.03 9.57
CA GLN A 123 -5.28 5.76 9.20
C GLN A 123 -6.52 5.24 9.94
N SER A 124 -6.67 3.93 10.09
CA SER A 124 -7.76 3.32 10.85
C SER A 124 -7.70 3.68 12.34
N GLU A 125 -6.51 3.65 12.95
CA GLU A 125 -6.30 4.06 14.34
C GLU A 125 -6.62 5.54 14.56
N GLU A 126 -6.23 6.41 13.63
CA GLU A 126 -6.54 7.83 13.70
C GLU A 126 -8.04 8.09 13.55
N GLN A 127 -8.70 7.42 12.59
CA GLN A 127 -10.16 7.52 12.44
C GLN A 127 -10.90 7.02 13.68
N PHE A 128 -10.47 5.89 14.26
CA PHE A 128 -11.01 5.39 15.51
C PHE A 128 -10.85 6.42 16.64
N ARG A 129 -9.66 7.00 16.79
CA ARG A 129 -9.37 8.02 17.80
C ARG A 129 -10.25 9.25 17.61
N GLN A 130 -10.40 9.73 16.38
CA GLN A 130 -11.26 10.87 16.08
C GLN A 130 -12.71 10.62 16.44
N ILE A 131 -13.23 9.42 16.15
CA ILE A 131 -14.62 9.09 16.52
C ILE A 131 -14.71 8.95 18.05
N ALA A 132 -13.91 8.07 18.63
CA ALA A 132 -14.02 7.71 20.04
C ALA A 132 -13.75 8.90 20.97
N GLU A 133 -12.83 9.81 20.64
CA GLU A 133 -12.52 10.97 21.50
C GLU A 133 -13.52 12.14 21.38
N ASN A 134 -14.34 12.17 20.32
CA ASN A 134 -15.30 13.26 20.07
C ASN A 134 -16.76 12.89 20.33
N VAL A 135 -17.09 11.60 20.52
CA VAL A 135 -18.44 11.20 20.95
C VAL A 135 -18.66 11.51 22.44
N CYS A 136 -19.90 11.85 22.81
CA CYS A 136 -20.28 12.10 24.20
C CYS A 136 -20.53 10.82 25.02
N TYR A 137 -20.52 9.65 24.39
CA TYR A 137 -20.71 8.36 25.05
C TYR A 137 -19.39 7.85 25.63
N GLY A 138 -19.44 7.33 26.85
CA GLY A 138 -18.29 6.64 27.44
C GLY A 138 -17.97 5.37 26.67
N MET A 139 -16.74 5.27 26.16
CA MET A 139 -16.22 4.11 25.45
C MET A 139 -14.94 3.62 26.11
N TRP A 140 -14.81 2.31 26.25
CA TRP A 140 -13.57 1.68 26.69
C TRP A 140 -13.39 0.33 26.00
N ILE A 141 -12.14 -0.11 25.92
CA ILE A 141 -11.80 -1.49 25.54
C ILE A 141 -11.24 -2.14 26.79
N GLN A 142 -11.72 -3.33 27.13
CA GLN A 142 -11.21 -4.10 28.26
C GLN A 142 -10.68 -5.45 27.80
N ASP A 143 -9.64 -5.92 28.47
CA ASP A 143 -9.18 -7.30 28.34
C ASP A 143 -10.22 -8.24 28.95
N ALA A 144 -10.69 -9.20 28.16
CA ALA A 144 -11.78 -10.09 28.56
C ALA A 144 -11.41 -11.05 29.71
N ARG A 145 -10.12 -11.29 29.96
CA ARG A 145 -9.66 -12.22 31.01
C ARG A 145 -9.35 -11.49 32.32
N THR A 146 -8.63 -10.39 32.22
CA THR A 146 -8.13 -9.64 33.37
C THR A 146 -9.07 -8.52 33.79
N THR A 147 -10.06 -8.15 32.97
CA THR A 147 -10.97 -7.01 33.16
C THR A 147 -10.25 -5.65 33.26
N ARG A 148 -8.97 -5.61 32.88
CA ARG A 148 -8.19 -4.38 32.80
C ARG A 148 -8.68 -3.57 31.60
N MET A 149 -8.94 -2.28 31.79
CA MET A 149 -9.21 -1.38 30.68
C MET A 149 -7.90 -1.09 29.93
N LEU A 150 -7.92 -1.34 28.62
CA LEU A 150 -6.83 -1.13 27.68
C LEU A 150 -6.92 0.24 27.00
N TYR A 151 -8.13 0.77 26.88
CA TYR A 151 -8.43 2.08 26.30
C TYR A 151 -9.65 2.66 27.00
N VAL A 152 -9.65 3.97 27.24
CA VAL A 152 -10.78 4.73 27.78
C VAL A 152 -10.81 6.08 27.07
N ASN A 153 -11.93 6.43 26.43
CA ASN A 153 -12.06 7.71 25.75
C ASN A 153 -12.28 8.87 26.73
N ARG A 154 -12.11 10.12 26.26
CA ARG A 154 -12.32 11.32 27.07
C ARG A 154 -13.71 11.43 27.70
N ALA A 155 -14.77 10.98 27.03
CA ALA A 155 -16.12 11.03 27.59
C ALA A 155 -16.27 10.07 28.78
N ALA A 156 -15.76 8.84 28.70
CA ALA A 156 -15.79 7.89 29.81
C ALA A 156 -14.99 8.41 31.01
N ALA A 157 -13.79 8.95 30.78
CA ALA A 157 -12.99 9.57 31.85
C ALA A 157 -13.76 10.70 32.57
N ARG A 158 -14.43 11.57 31.82
CA ARG A 158 -15.28 12.64 32.38
C ARG A 158 -16.48 12.09 33.15
N ILE A 159 -17.19 11.11 32.59
CA ILE A 159 -18.39 10.51 33.20
C ILE A 159 -18.02 9.79 34.50
N MET A 160 -16.92 9.02 34.49
CA MET A 160 -16.44 8.28 35.66
C MET A 160 -15.71 9.17 36.67
N GLY A 161 -15.43 10.43 36.34
CA GLY A 161 -14.71 11.37 37.21
C GLY A 161 -13.27 10.96 37.50
N GLN A 162 -12.64 10.16 36.64
CA GLN A 162 -11.27 9.68 36.79
C GLN A 162 -10.50 9.81 35.49
N ASP A 163 -9.21 10.13 35.60
CA ASP A 163 -8.33 10.18 34.45
C ASP A 163 -8.18 8.80 33.79
N ALA A 164 -8.04 8.80 32.47
CA ALA A 164 -7.90 7.55 31.70
C ALA A 164 -6.70 6.71 32.18
N GLU A 165 -5.61 7.34 32.63
CA GLU A 165 -4.45 6.65 33.18
C GLU A 165 -4.77 5.93 34.51
N ALA A 166 -5.54 6.58 35.39
CA ALA A 166 -5.99 5.97 36.64
C ALA A 166 -6.91 4.76 36.35
N LEU A 167 -7.84 4.92 35.42
CA LEU A 167 -8.78 3.89 35.00
C LEU A 167 -8.08 2.67 34.34
N THR A 168 -6.95 2.87 33.67
CA THR A 168 -6.18 1.80 32.98
C THR A 168 -5.06 1.18 33.85
N SER A 169 -4.90 1.66 35.08
CA SER A 169 -3.82 1.26 36.00
C SER A 169 -3.91 -0.19 36.50
N GLY A 170 -5.10 -0.82 36.46
CA GLY A 170 -5.26 -2.19 36.93
C GLY A 170 -6.60 -2.84 36.57
N PRO A 171 -6.75 -4.12 36.90
CA PRO A 171 -8.01 -4.86 36.79
C PRO A 171 -9.15 -4.18 37.54
N ALA A 172 -10.35 -4.16 36.95
CA ALA A 172 -11.60 -3.77 37.62
C ALA A 172 -11.60 -2.40 38.33
N VAL A 173 -10.69 -1.47 38.01
CA VAL A 173 -10.61 -0.14 38.65
C VAL A 173 -11.89 0.67 38.47
N TRP A 174 -12.55 0.51 37.32
CA TRP A 174 -13.84 1.13 37.00
C TRP A 174 -14.95 0.78 38.01
N ARG A 175 -14.86 -0.35 38.74
CA ARG A 175 -15.85 -0.69 39.78
C ARG A 175 -15.92 0.36 40.89
N ARG A 176 -14.84 1.11 41.12
CA ARG A 176 -14.80 2.23 42.09
C ARG A 176 -15.68 3.41 41.69
N ALA A 177 -16.03 3.52 40.41
CA ALA A 177 -16.90 4.56 39.88
C ALA A 177 -18.38 4.16 39.90
N ILE A 178 -18.72 2.92 40.25
CA ILE A 178 -20.11 2.44 40.36
C ILE A 178 -20.62 2.73 41.77
N HIS A 179 -21.88 3.18 41.89
CA HIS A 179 -22.51 3.37 43.20
C HIS A 179 -22.62 2.02 43.95
N PRO A 180 -22.36 1.95 45.27
CA PRO A 180 -22.37 0.69 46.02
C PRO A 180 -23.66 -0.13 45.90
N GLU A 181 -24.80 0.55 45.79
CA GLU A 181 -26.11 -0.10 45.64
C GLU A 181 -26.29 -0.79 44.28
N ASP A 182 -25.70 -0.24 43.21
CA ASP A 182 -25.76 -0.82 41.86
C ASP A 182 -24.84 -2.03 41.72
N ILE A 183 -23.74 -2.06 42.49
CA ILE A 183 -22.85 -3.22 42.56
C ILE A 183 -23.58 -4.43 43.17
N ALA A 184 -24.41 -4.21 44.19
CA ALA A 184 -25.17 -5.29 44.85
C ALA A 184 -26.26 -5.89 43.96
N SER A 185 -26.79 -5.12 43.00
CA SER A 185 -27.82 -5.58 42.05
C SER A 185 -27.26 -6.20 40.77
N CYS A 186 -25.98 -5.97 40.44
CA CYS A 186 -25.35 -6.51 39.24
C CYS A 186 -24.55 -7.78 39.57
N CYS A 187 -24.88 -8.90 38.92
CA CYS A 187 -24.06 -10.13 38.95
C CYS A 187 -22.77 -9.97 38.12
N LEU A 188 -21.88 -9.05 38.54
CA LEU A 188 -20.58 -8.73 37.92
C LEU A 188 -19.41 -9.48 38.56
#